data_AF-A0A5C8L6V5-F1
#
_entry.id   AF-A0A5C8L6V5-F1
#
_cell.length_a   1.000
_cell.length_b   1.000
_cell.length_c   1.000
_cell.angle_alpha   90.00
_cell.angle_beta   90.00
_cell.angle_gamma   90.00
#
_symmetry.space_group_name_H-M   'P 1'
#
loop_
_entity.id
_entity.type
_entity.pdbx_description
1 polymer ?
#
loop_
_entity_poly.entity_id
_entity_poly.type
_entity_poly.pdbx_seq_one_letter_code
_entity_poly.pdbx_strand_id
1 'polypeptide(L)'
;MKSLLTFFIYISLGCTTYAQSQLSKMSTMKVEKPIVIINDTIIGSSTLLNKIQPEKIVELNIFNEKKFSNTCLFIQNVKYTGILMAKINHEINFKTQRELNSFFGLNEENDVYVNGYLIEHKNQHISSESIIGIELLKADNFKTEKPVLNVKIE
;
A
#
# COMPACT_ATOMS: atom_id res chain seq x y z
N MET A 1 -36.91 -9.73 -43.21
CA MET A 1 -36.77 -9.31 -41.80
C MET A 1 -36.03 -10.30 -40.90
N LYS A 2 -36.02 -11.62 -41.18
CA LYS A 2 -35.29 -12.60 -40.34
C LYS A 2 -33.76 -12.45 -40.41
N SER A 3 -33.20 -12.12 -41.58
CA SER A 3 -31.74 -11.98 -41.79
C SER A 3 -31.11 -10.76 -41.10
N LEU A 4 -31.86 -9.67 -40.91
CA LEU A 4 -31.39 -8.47 -40.21
C LEU A 4 -31.29 -8.70 -38.69
N LEU A 5 -32.21 -9.50 -38.14
CA LEU A 5 -32.22 -9.87 -36.72
C LEU A 5 -31.01 -10.76 -36.38
N THR A 6 -30.66 -11.71 -37.25
CA THR A 6 -29.49 -12.58 -37.04
C THR A 6 -28.18 -11.80 -37.06
N PHE A 7 -28.07 -10.77 -37.90
CA PHE A 7 -26.87 -9.94 -37.97
C PHE A 7 -26.65 -9.13 -36.67
N PHE A 8 -27.73 -8.63 -36.06
CA PHE A 8 -27.68 -7.93 -34.77
C PHE A 8 -27.21 -8.84 -33.62
N ILE A 9 -27.61 -10.12 -33.64
CA ILE A 9 -27.19 -11.11 -32.64
C ILE A 9 -25.68 -11.41 -32.75
N TYR A 10 -25.13 -11.50 -33.97
CA TYR A 10 -23.70 -11.72 -34.16
C TYR A 10 -22.85 -10.50 -33.76
N ILE A 11 -23.36 -9.27 -33.96
CA ILE A 11 -22.68 -8.05 -33.53
C ILE A 11 -22.64 -7.94 -32.00
N SER A 12 -23.73 -8.28 -31.29
CA SER A 12 -23.78 -8.16 -29.84
C SER A 12 -22.85 -9.15 -29.11
N LEU A 13 -22.63 -10.34 -29.68
CA LEU A 13 -21.65 -11.31 -29.17
C LEU A 13 -20.19 -10.87 -29.34
N GLY A 14 -19.89 -10.03 -30.34
CA GLY A 14 -18.53 -9.53 -30.60
C GLY A 14 -18.10 -8.37 -29.68
N CYS A 15 -19.05 -7.59 -29.14
CA CYS A 15 -18.74 -6.43 -28.30
C CYS A 15 -18.41 -6.79 -26.84
N THR A 16 -18.79 -7.98 -26.35
CA THR A 16 -18.53 -8.37 -24.95
C THR A 16 -17.10 -8.85 -24.71
N THR A 17 -16.41 -9.35 -25.74
CA THR A 17 -15.02 -9.85 -25.61
C THR A 17 -13.99 -8.72 -25.57
N TYR A 18 -14.29 -7.55 -26.14
CA TYR A 18 -13.42 -6.37 -26.11
C TYR A 18 -13.60 -5.47 -24.87
N ALA A 19 -14.70 -5.64 -24.12
CA ALA A 19 -14.92 -4.93 -22.85
C ALA A 19 -14.02 -5.45 -21.70
N GLN A 20 -13.26 -6.54 -21.91
CA GLN A 20 -12.22 -7.01 -20.98
C GLN A 20 -10.83 -6.41 -21.29
N SER A 21 -10.75 -5.32 -22.04
CA SER A 21 -9.48 -4.63 -22.24
C SER A 21 -9.19 -3.68 -21.07
N GLN A 22 -8.05 -3.93 -20.40
CA GLN A 22 -7.45 -3.12 -19.32
C GLN A 22 -8.02 -3.24 -17.89
N LEU A 23 -8.24 -4.46 -17.39
CA LEU A 23 -7.94 -4.68 -15.97
C LEU A 23 -6.41 -4.73 -15.82
N SER A 24 -5.83 -3.54 -15.65
CA SER A 24 -4.41 -3.26 -15.48
C SER A 24 -3.73 -4.32 -14.63
N LYS A 25 -2.74 -5.03 -15.22
CA LYS A 25 -1.72 -5.85 -14.54
C LYS A 25 -2.24 -6.51 -13.27
N MET A 26 -2.88 -7.67 -13.41
CA MET A 26 -2.96 -8.63 -12.31
C MET A 26 -1.55 -8.82 -11.77
N SER A 27 -1.26 -8.17 -10.64
CA SER A 27 0.03 -8.26 -9.96
C SER A 27 0.29 -9.75 -9.77
N THR A 28 1.32 -10.25 -10.43
CA THR A 28 1.85 -11.58 -10.16
C THR A 28 1.97 -11.70 -8.64
N MET A 29 1.33 -12.73 -8.09
CA MET A 29 1.00 -12.86 -6.68
C MET A 29 2.27 -13.01 -5.85
N LYS A 30 2.97 -11.90 -5.59
CA LYS A 30 4.06 -11.85 -4.62
C LYS A 30 3.44 -12.07 -3.25
N VAL A 31 4.01 -12.99 -2.49
CA VAL A 31 3.74 -13.10 -1.05
C VAL A 31 4.11 -11.74 -0.46
N GLU A 32 3.11 -10.96 -0.06
CA GLU A 32 3.35 -9.69 0.62
C GLU A 32 4.06 -10.01 1.94
N LYS A 33 5.19 -9.36 2.17
CA LYS A 33 5.91 -9.47 3.43
C LYS A 33 5.14 -8.70 4.52
N PRO A 34 5.19 -9.13 5.79
CA PRO A 34 4.54 -8.39 6.85
C PRO A 34 5.16 -7.00 7.00
N ILE A 35 4.32 -6.02 7.31
CA ILE A 35 4.76 -4.69 7.72
C ILE A 35 5.37 -4.80 9.12
N VAL A 36 6.50 -4.13 9.34
CA VAL A 36 7.12 -4.02 10.65
C VAL A 36 6.82 -2.67 11.27
N ILE A 37 6.45 -2.65 12.54
CA ILE A 37 6.39 -1.45 13.37
C ILE A 37 7.54 -1.54 14.38
N ILE A 38 8.48 -0.61 14.25
CA ILE A 38 9.69 -0.48 15.04
C ILE A 38 9.47 0.59 16.11
N ASN A 39 9.76 0.27 17.37
CA ASN A 39 9.66 1.19 18.51
C ASN A 39 8.31 1.93 18.53
N ASP A 40 7.24 1.20 18.20
CA ASP A 40 5.83 1.63 18.15
C ASP A 40 5.48 2.75 17.14
N THR A 41 6.47 3.35 16.49
CA THR A 41 6.32 4.60 15.73
C THR A 41 6.84 4.51 14.30
N ILE A 42 7.83 3.66 14.01
CA ILE A 42 8.47 3.60 12.70
C ILE A 42 7.96 2.41 11.90
N ILE A 43 7.35 2.67 10.76
CA ILE A 43 6.85 1.68 9.81
C ILE A 43 7.98 1.30 8.86
N GLY A 44 8.24 0.01 8.72
CA GLY A 44 9.32 -0.49 7.87
C GLY A 44 9.02 -1.85 7.26
N SER A 45 9.92 -2.28 6.37
CA SER A 45 9.89 -3.61 5.77
C SER A 45 10.48 -4.65 6.73
N SER A 46 10.01 -5.90 6.64
CA SER A 46 10.68 -7.03 7.30
C SER A 46 12.13 -7.23 6.86
N THR A 47 12.50 -6.81 5.64
CA THR A 47 13.90 -6.88 5.17
C THR A 47 14.82 -5.91 5.89
N LEU A 48 14.28 -4.84 6.49
CA LEU A 48 15.04 -3.91 7.30
C LEU A 48 15.64 -4.61 8.54
N LEU A 49 14.91 -5.55 9.14
CA LEU A 49 15.38 -6.29 10.31
C LEU A 49 16.65 -7.10 10.00
N ASN A 50 16.81 -7.59 8.77
CA ASN A 50 18.01 -8.33 8.35
C ASN A 50 19.27 -7.46 8.26
N LYS A 51 19.12 -6.13 8.20
CA LYS A 51 20.25 -5.19 8.19
C LYS A 51 20.68 -4.79 9.60
N ILE A 52 19.89 -5.14 10.62
CA ILE A 52 20.14 -4.80 12.01
C ILE A 52 20.89 -5.96 12.66
N GLN A 53 21.93 -5.63 13.43
CA GLN A 53 22.66 -6.62 14.22
C GLN A 53 21.70 -7.28 15.24
N PRO A 54 21.65 -8.62 15.35
CA PRO A 54 20.70 -9.32 16.23
C PRO A 54 20.71 -8.84 17.67
N GLU A 55 21.88 -8.46 18.20
CA GLU A 55 22.08 -7.98 19.57
C GLU A 55 21.38 -6.64 19.83
N LYS A 56 21.05 -5.90 18.77
CA LYS A 56 20.30 -4.63 18.84
C LYS A 56 18.80 -4.85 18.79
N ILE A 57 18.32 -6.07 18.53
CA ILE A 57 16.89 -6.41 18.56
C ILE A 57 16.56 -6.85 19.98
N VAL A 58 15.85 -6.00 20.72
CA VAL A 58 15.48 -6.23 22.12
C VAL A 58 14.24 -7.13 22.22
N GLU A 59 13.28 -6.93 21.31
CA GLU A 59 12.01 -7.63 21.33
C GLU A 59 11.50 -7.79 19.89
N LEU A 60 10.90 -8.94 19.57
CA LEU A 60 10.22 -9.19 18.31
C LEU A 60 8.94 -9.99 18.56
N ASN A 61 7.80 -9.40 18.22
CA ASN A 61 6.48 -10.02 18.35
C ASN A 61 5.79 -10.12 16.99
N ILE A 62 5.10 -11.23 16.74
CA ILE A 62 4.40 -11.50 15.49
C ILE A 62 2.90 -11.51 15.76
N PHE A 63 2.15 -10.71 15.02
CA PHE A 63 0.70 -10.63 15.13
C PHE A 63 0.06 -10.98 13.78
N ASN A 64 -0.25 -12.26 13.59
CA ASN A 64 -0.80 -12.78 12.33
C ASN A 64 -2.20 -12.22 12.01
N GLU A 65 -3.01 -11.98 13.03
CA GLU A 65 -4.41 -11.53 12.88
C GLU A 65 -4.58 -10.01 12.97
N LYS A 66 -3.54 -9.29 13.41
CA LYS A 66 -3.62 -7.84 13.59
C LYS A 66 -3.49 -7.15 12.23
N LYS A 67 -4.46 -6.29 11.93
CA LYS A 67 -4.45 -5.45 10.73
C LYS A 67 -3.59 -4.21 10.96
N PHE A 68 -2.84 -3.81 9.95
CA PHE A 68 -2.04 -2.58 10.00
C PHE A 68 -2.93 -1.34 10.06
N SER A 69 -3.99 -1.29 9.25
CA SER A 69 -5.04 -0.28 9.32
C SER A 69 -6.37 -0.89 8.90
N ASN A 70 -7.46 -0.28 9.36
CA ASN A 70 -8.81 -0.62 8.91
C ASN A 70 -9.17 0.02 7.57
N THR A 71 -8.41 1.04 7.14
CA THR A 71 -8.64 1.81 5.93
C THR A 71 -7.64 1.43 4.84
N CYS A 72 -8.12 1.05 3.66
CA CYS A 72 -7.29 0.63 2.53
C CYS A 72 -7.78 1.24 1.21
N LEU A 73 -6.84 1.68 0.36
CA LEU A 73 -7.09 2.22 -0.98
C LEU A 73 -7.59 1.17 -1.98
N PHE A 74 -7.22 -0.11 -1.77
CA PHE A 74 -7.42 -1.19 -2.74
C PHE A 74 -8.19 -2.36 -2.11
N ILE A 75 -9.51 -2.20 -2.00
CA ILE A 75 -10.41 -3.17 -1.34
C ILE A 75 -10.38 -4.57 -1.99
N GLN A 76 -10.02 -4.68 -3.27
CA GLN A 76 -10.10 -5.94 -4.01
C GLN A 76 -8.95 -6.94 -3.76
N ASN A 77 -7.88 -6.56 -3.04
CA ASN A 77 -6.68 -7.39 -2.87
C ASN A 77 -6.17 -7.49 -1.42
N VAL A 78 -7.05 -7.34 -0.41
CA VAL A 78 -6.63 -7.39 1.00
C VAL A 78 -6.20 -8.81 1.39
N LYS A 79 -4.91 -9.12 1.25
CA LYS A 79 -4.29 -10.27 1.91
C LYS A 79 -3.70 -9.82 3.23
N TYR A 80 -4.19 -10.40 4.31
CA TYR A 80 -3.67 -10.14 5.64
C TYR A 80 -2.33 -10.88 5.80
N THR A 81 -1.25 -10.12 5.95
CA THR A 81 0.11 -10.66 6.16
C THR A 81 0.57 -10.53 7.61
N GLY A 82 -0.32 -10.05 8.50
CA GLY A 82 0.01 -9.75 9.89
C GLY A 82 0.95 -8.55 10.03
N ILE A 83 1.31 -8.25 11.27
CA ILE A 83 2.28 -7.20 11.62
C ILE A 83 3.40 -7.81 12.46
N LEU A 84 4.62 -7.38 12.22
CA LEU A 84 5.76 -7.59 13.12
C LEU A 84 5.95 -6.35 13.99
N MET A 85 5.98 -6.49 15.30
CA MET A 85 6.38 -5.41 16.21
C MET A 85 7.81 -5.69 16.66
N ALA A 86 8.73 -4.75 16.46
CA ALA A 86 10.11 -4.87 16.88
C ALA A 86 10.49 -3.73 17.83
N LYS A 87 11.17 -4.04 18.93
CA LYS A 87 11.90 -3.03 19.71
C LYS A 87 13.38 -3.19 19.42
N ILE A 88 14.01 -2.11 18.99
CA ILE A 88 15.42 -2.11 18.61
C ILE A 88 16.17 -0.97 19.28
N ASN A 89 17.41 -1.24 19.66
CA ASN A 89 18.39 -0.25 20.11
C ASN A 89 19.33 0.11 18.94
N HIS A 90 18.74 0.65 17.88
CA HIS A 90 19.43 1.11 16.70
C HIS A 90 18.68 2.29 16.10
N GLU A 91 19.41 3.32 15.68
CA GLU A 91 18.83 4.47 15.01
C GLU A 91 18.37 4.08 13.60
N ILE A 92 17.15 4.46 13.25
CA ILE A 92 16.57 4.22 11.92
C ILE A 92 16.23 5.56 11.29
N ASN A 93 16.76 5.81 10.11
CA ASN A 93 16.38 6.98 9.34
C ASN A 93 14.93 6.87 8.88
N PHE A 94 14.13 7.90 9.12
CA PHE A 94 12.71 7.91 8.76
C PHE A 94 12.30 9.22 8.09
N LYS A 95 11.11 9.19 7.47
CA LYS A 95 10.38 10.36 7.00
C LYS A 95 9.04 10.44 7.70
N THR A 96 8.69 11.64 8.11
CA THR A 96 7.35 11.95 8.61
C THR A 96 6.35 12.06 7.46
N GLN A 97 5.06 11.87 7.74
CA GLN A 97 4.00 12.06 6.73
C GLN A 97 4.02 13.49 6.15
N ARG A 98 4.23 14.49 7.03
CA ARG A 98 4.35 15.90 6.65
C ARG A 98 5.49 16.15 5.67
N GLU A 99 6.69 15.64 5.95
CA GLU A 99 7.86 15.82 5.06
C GLU A 99 7.60 15.23 3.69
N LEU A 100 6.97 14.06 3.62
CA LEU A 100 6.61 13.43 2.35
C LEU A 100 5.60 14.28 1.58
N ASN A 101 4.49 14.68 2.21
CA ASN A 101 3.50 15.55 1.58
C ASN A 101 4.12 16.85 1.06
N SER A 102 4.92 17.52 1.88
CA SER A 102 5.61 18.76 1.52
C SER A 102 6.52 18.58 0.31
N PHE A 103 7.30 17.49 0.29
CA PHE A 103 8.20 17.17 -0.80
C PHE A 103 7.48 17.00 -2.14
N PHE A 104 6.27 16.45 -2.14
CA PHE A 104 5.43 16.28 -3.33
C PHE A 104 4.48 17.45 -3.60
N GLY A 105 4.60 18.56 -2.86
CA GLY A 105 3.76 19.76 -3.04
C GLY A 105 2.30 19.56 -2.63
N LEU A 106 2.03 18.61 -1.74
CA LEU A 106 0.70 18.38 -1.17
C LEU A 106 0.54 19.14 0.15
N ASN A 107 -0.69 19.24 0.64
CA ASN A 107 -0.95 19.74 1.98
C ASN A 107 -0.32 18.79 3.01
N GLU A 108 0.41 19.34 3.98
CA GLU A 108 1.13 18.62 5.02
C GLU A 108 0.27 17.60 5.79
N GLU A 109 -1.01 17.90 5.96
CA GLU A 109 -1.97 17.08 6.70
C GLU A 109 -2.61 15.98 5.85
N ASN A 110 -2.37 15.96 4.53
CA ASN A 110 -2.94 14.94 3.65
C ASN A 110 -2.58 13.53 4.12
N ASP A 111 -3.47 12.61 3.81
CA ASP A 111 -3.28 11.23 4.20
C ASP A 111 -2.17 10.57 3.39
N VAL A 112 -1.39 9.75 4.11
CA VAL A 112 -0.31 8.95 3.55
C VAL A 112 -0.64 7.50 3.83
N TYR A 113 -0.43 6.67 2.81
CA TYR A 113 -0.68 5.24 2.84
C TYR A 113 0.64 4.50 2.71
N VAL A 114 0.72 3.31 3.31
CA VAL A 114 1.82 2.36 3.15
C VAL A 114 1.26 1.07 2.57
N ASN A 115 1.76 0.66 1.41
CA ASN A 115 1.28 -0.52 0.68
C ASN A 115 -0.26 -0.55 0.54
N GLY A 116 -0.87 0.62 0.33
CA GLY A 116 -2.32 0.78 0.19
C GLY A 116 -3.08 0.97 1.51
N TYR A 117 -2.46 0.81 2.68
CA TYR A 117 -3.11 0.98 3.98
C TYR A 117 -2.85 2.36 4.59
N LEU A 118 -3.87 2.98 5.18
CA LEU A 118 -3.76 4.32 5.76
C LEU A 118 -2.83 4.31 6.98
N ILE A 119 -1.94 5.30 7.09
CA ILE A 119 -1.23 5.55 8.34
C ILE A 119 -2.14 6.39 9.26
N GLU A 120 -2.91 5.71 10.11
CA GLU A 120 -3.93 6.34 10.96
C GLU A 120 -3.35 7.36 11.95
N HIS A 121 -2.14 7.09 12.47
CA HIS A 121 -1.51 7.96 13.44
C HIS A 121 -0.47 8.88 12.80
N LYS A 122 -0.67 10.19 12.89
CA LYS A 122 0.25 11.20 12.30
C LYS A 122 1.66 11.22 12.94
N ASN A 123 1.81 10.66 14.14
CA ASN A 123 3.11 10.48 14.79
C ASN A 123 3.87 9.24 14.31
N GLN A 124 3.28 8.41 13.45
CA GLN A 124 4.01 7.32 12.81
C GLN A 124 4.83 7.84 11.63
N HIS A 125 5.98 7.22 11.44
CA HIS A 125 6.98 7.60 10.46
C HIS A 125 7.29 6.42 9.55
N ILE A 126 7.79 6.67 8.34
CA ILE A 126 8.18 5.60 7.43
C ILE A 126 9.71 5.53 7.38
N SER A 127 10.28 4.35 7.64
CA SER A 127 11.71 4.11 7.48
C SER A 127 12.14 4.43 6.05
N SER A 128 13.08 5.35 5.89
CA SER A 128 13.57 5.79 4.58
C SER A 128 14.20 4.62 3.81
N GLU A 129 14.87 3.71 4.52
CA GLU A 129 15.53 2.54 3.96
C GLU A 129 14.58 1.45 3.50
N SER A 130 13.31 1.53 3.92
CA SER A 130 12.25 0.59 3.51
C SER A 130 11.48 1.06 2.27
N ILE A 131 11.61 2.33 1.87
CA ILE A 131 10.86 2.91 0.74
C ILE A 131 11.46 2.42 -0.58
N ILE A 132 10.66 1.68 -1.36
CA ILE A 132 11.04 1.23 -2.72
C ILE A 132 10.38 2.07 -3.82
N GLY A 133 9.39 2.88 -3.47
CA GLY A 133 8.73 3.78 -4.40
C GLY A 133 7.61 4.57 -3.72
N ILE A 134 7.20 5.68 -4.34
CA ILE A 134 6.09 6.50 -3.87
C ILE A 134 5.20 6.78 -5.07
N GLU A 135 3.91 6.52 -4.91
CA GLU A 135 2.89 6.82 -5.91
C GLU A 135 2.06 8.02 -5.46
N LEU A 136 1.99 9.05 -6.30
CA LEU A 136 1.04 10.14 -6.14
C LEU A 136 -0.29 9.75 -6.79
N LEU A 137 -1.32 9.56 -5.97
CA LEU A 137 -2.67 9.28 -6.44
C LEU A 137 -3.44 10.60 -6.51
N LYS A 138 -3.99 10.89 -7.68
CA LYS A 138 -4.86 12.06 -7.87
C LYS A 138 -6.22 11.79 -7.24
N ALA A 139 -6.85 12.85 -6.73
CA ALA A 139 -8.24 12.77 -6.30
C ALA A 139 -9.13 12.36 -7.48
N ASP A 140 -9.94 11.33 -7.28
CA ASP A 140 -10.87 10.82 -8.27
C ASP A 140 -12.31 10.69 -7.73
N ASN A 141 -12.58 11.17 -6.51
CA ASN A 141 -13.85 11.10 -5.77
C ASN A 141 -14.38 9.68 -5.50
N PHE A 142 -13.84 8.65 -6.15
CA PHE A 142 -14.23 7.26 -5.97
C PHE A 142 -13.36 6.55 -4.93
N LYS A 143 -12.07 6.88 -4.88
CA LYS A 143 -11.11 6.30 -3.92
C LYS A 143 -10.68 7.30 -2.87
N THR A 144 -10.43 8.55 -3.29
CA THR A 144 -9.94 9.62 -2.42
C THR A 144 -10.50 10.97 -2.85
N GLU A 145 -10.92 11.77 -1.87
CA GLU A 145 -11.42 13.14 -2.09
C GLU A 145 -10.28 14.15 -2.35
N LYS A 146 -9.09 13.83 -1.85
CA LYS A 146 -7.87 14.65 -1.96
C LYS A 146 -6.75 13.83 -2.59
N PRO A 147 -5.76 14.45 -3.25
CA PRO A 147 -4.57 13.74 -3.68
C PRO A 147 -3.81 13.17 -2.48
N VAL A 148 -3.38 11.91 -2.57
CA VAL A 148 -2.70 11.19 -1.47
C VAL A 148 -1.43 10.53 -1.96
N LEU A 149 -0.52 10.24 -1.04
CA LEU A 149 0.69 9.46 -1.30
C LEU A 149 0.47 8.01 -0.88
N ASN A 150 0.83 7.07 -1.75
CA ASN A 150 0.98 5.66 -1.41
C ASN A 150 2.46 5.28 -1.46
N VAL A 151 3.05 5.08 -0.29
CA VAL A 151 4.44 4.67 -0.11
C VAL A 151 4.52 3.15 -0.21
N LYS A 152 5.34 2.67 -1.15
CA LYS A 152 5.62 1.24 -1.29
C LYS A 152 6.84 0.87 -0.47
N ILE A 153 6.68 -0.17 0.35
CA ILE A 153 7.77 -0.79 1.12
C ILE A 153 7.88 -2.27 0.75
N GLU A 154 9.10 -2.81 0.82
CA GLU A 154 9.44 -4.17 0.34
C GLU A 154 8.86 -5.31 1.19
#